data_AF-A0A940U7I7-F1
#
_entry.id   AF-A0A940U7I7-F1
#
_cell.length_a   1.000
_cell.length_b   1.000
_cell.length_c   1.000
_cell.angle_alpha   90.00
_cell.angle_beta   90.00
_cell.angle_gamma   90.00
#
_symmetry.space_group_name_H-M   'P 1'
#
loop_
_entity.id
_entity.type
_entity.pdbx_description
1 polymer ?
#
loop_
_entity_poly.entity_id
_entity_poly.type
_entity_poly.pdbx_seq_one_letter_code
_entity_poly.pdbx_strand_id
1 'polypeptide(L)' 'MSHSSQLDRTFSCILKRMVETGQAPFYTEIAADLAVSVEEGRKALHDLLGVGIPAWV' A
#
# COMPACT_ATOMS: atom_id res chain seq x y z
N MET A 1 -10.57 -11.65 5.52
CA MET A 1 -10.61 -10.79 4.32
C MET A 1 -9.91 -11.56 3.20
N SER A 2 -10.43 -11.53 1.97
CA SER A 2 -9.79 -12.20 0.83
C SER A 2 -8.55 -11.43 0.38
N HIS A 3 -7.53 -12.12 -0.14
CA HIS A 3 -6.28 -11.51 -0.59
C HIS A 3 -6.49 -10.35 -1.58
N SER A 4 -7.44 -10.50 -2.52
CA SER A 4 -7.81 -9.44 -3.48
C SER A 4 -8.27 -8.15 -2.77
N SER A 5 -9.12 -8.27 -1.74
CA SER A 5 -9.65 -7.10 -1.02
C SER A 5 -8.57 -6.28 -0.32
N GLN A 6 -7.46 -6.92 0.06
CA GLN A 6 -6.35 -6.23 0.74
C GLN A 6 -5.42 -5.54 -0.25
N LEU A 7 -5.19 -6.14 -1.43
CA LEU A 7 -4.48 -5.50 -2.54
C LEU A 7 -5.21 -4.24 -3.02
N ASP A 8 -6.52 -4.36 -3.27
CA ASP A 8 -7.34 -3.23 -3.75
C ASP A 8 -7.32 -2.06 -2.76
N ARG A 9 -7.42 -2.35 -1.46
CA ARG A 9 -7.37 -1.34 -0.40
C ARG A 9 -5.99 -0.68 -0.30
N THR A 10 -4.92 -1.46 -0.43
CA THR A 10 -3.54 -0.94 -0.39
C THR A 10 -3.25 -0.06 -1.61
N PHE A 11 -3.67 -0.49 -2.80
CA PHE A 11 -3.51 0.29 -4.02
C PHE A 11 -4.32 1.60 -3.98
N SER A 12 -5.57 1.53 -3.52
CA SER A 12 -6.41 2.72 -3.33
C SER A 12 -5.82 3.71 -2.33
N CYS A 13 -5.21 3.21 -1.25
CA CYS A 13 -4.49 4.04 -0.26
C CYS A 13 -3.33 4.80 -0.90
N ILE A 14 -2.47 4.09 -1.66
CA ILE A 14 -1.32 4.69 -2.35
C ILE A 14 -1.78 5.75 -3.34
N LEU A 15 -2.74 5.43 -4.20
CA LEU A 15 -3.26 6.37 -5.19
C LEU A 15 -3.85 7.62 -4.53
N LYS A 16 -4.65 7.46 -3.47
CA LYS A 16 -5.23 8.59 -2.75
C LYS A 16 -4.15 9.52 -2.21
N ARG A 17 -3.13 8.97 -1.54
CA ARG A 17 -2.01 9.76 -1.01
C ARG A 17 -1.22 10.46 -2.11
N MET A 18 -0.97 9.78 -3.22
CA MET A 18 -0.28 10.37 -4.37
C MET A 18 -1.10 11.51 -5.00
N VAL A 19 -2.42 11.38 -5.09
CA VAL A 19 -3.31 12.45 -5.58
C VAL A 19 -3.30 13.66 -4.63
N GLU A 20 -3.31 13.42 -3.32
CA GLU A 20 -3.38 14.49 -2.31
C GLU A 20 -2.05 15.21 -2.10
N THR A 21 -0.92 14.49 -2.18
CA THR A 21 0.40 15.00 -1.77
C THR A 21 1.41 15.08 -2.90
N GLY A 22 1.15 14.42 -4.04
CA GLY A 22 2.12 14.26 -5.12
C GLY A 22 3.29 13.32 -4.79
N GLN A 23 3.28 12.67 -3.61
CA GLN A 23 4.37 11.82 -3.14
C GLN A 23 3.91 10.37 -2.98
N ALA A 24 4.79 9.43 -3.35
CA ALA A 24 4.59 8.02 -3.06
C ALA A 24 4.79 7.78 -1.55
N PRO A 25 3.85 7.10 -0.87
CA PRO A 25 3.96 6.86 0.57
C PRO A 25 4.98 5.78 0.89
N PHE A 26 5.65 5.93 2.03
CA PHE A 26 6.48 4.87 2.62
C PHE A 26 5.60 3.76 3.21
N TYR A 27 6.14 2.55 3.33
CA TYR A 27 5.40 1.40 3.89
C TYR A 27 4.91 1.63 5.34
N THR A 28 5.59 2.50 6.10
CA THR A 28 5.15 2.92 7.45
C THR A 28 3.92 3.82 7.39
N GLU A 29 3.82 4.69 6.39
CA GLU A 29 2.65 5.55 6.15
C GLU A 29 1.47 4.72 5.64
N ILE A 30 1.73 3.77 4.74
CA ILE A 30 0.72 2.80 4.30
C ILE A 30 0.18 2.01 5.49
N ALA A 31 1.04 1.56 6.41
CA ALA A 31 0.61 0.87 7.61
C ALA A 31 -0.29 1.74 8.50
N ALA A 32 0.08 3.01 8.69
CA ALA A 32 -0.71 3.96 9.46
C ALA A 32 -2.08 4.23 8.81
N ASP A 33 -2.11 4.48 7.50
CA ASP A 33 -3.33 4.79 6.74
C ASP A 33 -4.27 3.57 6.66
N LEU A 34 -3.72 2.35 6.65
CA LEU A 34 -4.50 1.10 6.69
C LEU A 34 -4.89 0.65 8.11
N ALA A 35 -4.37 1.32 9.16
CA ALA A 35 -4.50 0.95 10.56
C ALA A 35 -4.05 -0.50 10.85
N VAL A 36 -2.88 -0.88 10.31
CA VAL A 36 -2.25 -2.19 10.49
C VAL A 36 -0.86 -2.05 11.09
N SER A 37 -0.23 -3.16 11.48
CA SER A 37 1.17 -3.12 11.91
C SER A 37 2.10 -2.73 10.75
N VAL A 38 3.28 -2.19 11.08
CA VAL A 38 4.31 -1.83 10.08
C VAL A 38 4.71 -3.04 9.23
N GLU A 39 4.79 -4.22 9.84
CA GLU A 39 5.11 -5.47 9.14
C GLU A 39 4.02 -5.84 8.12
N GLU A 40 2.74 -5.69 8.49
CA GLU A 40 1.62 -5.91 7.58
C GLU A 40 1.56 -4.89 6.45
N GLY A 41 1.86 -3.61 6.72
CA GLY A 41 1.94 -2.58 5.68
C GLY A 41 3.09 -2.83 4.70
N ARG A 42 4.25 -3.26 5.22
CA ARG A 42 5.39 -3.68 4.40
C ARG A 42 5.01 -4.87 3.52
N LYS A 43 4.36 -5.89 4.09
CA LYS A 43 3.89 -7.05 3.34
C LYS A 43 2.88 -6.66 2.26
N ALA A 44 1.91 -5.82 2.58
CA ALA A 44 0.90 -5.37 1.62
C ALA A 44 1.51 -4.65 0.41
N LEU A 45 2.55 -3.83 0.63
CA LEU A 45 3.32 -3.22 -0.46
C LEU A 45 4.05 -4.26 -1.32
N HIS A 46 4.70 -5.25 -0.70
CA HIS A 46 5.36 -6.32 -1.43
C HIS A 46 4.38 -7.21 -2.20
N ASP A 47 3.20 -7.46 -1.66
CA ASP A 47 2.15 -8.24 -2.33
C ASP A 47 1.66 -7.51 -3.59
N LEU A 48 1.55 -6.17 -3.56
CA LEU A 48 1.26 -5.34 -4.75
C LEU A 48 2.35 -5.42 -5.81
N LEU A 49 3.62 -5.36 -5.41
CA LEU A 49 4.76 -5.54 -6.31
C LEU A 49 4.74 -6.94 -6.93
N GLY A 50 4.41 -7.97 -6.14
CA GLY A 50 4.34 -9.37 -6.57
C GLY A 50 3.28 -9.65 -7.63
N VAL A 51 2.22 -8.83 -7.72
CA VAL A 51 1.20 -8.92 -8.77
C VAL A 51 1.48 -8.03 -9.99
N GLY A 52 2.65 -7.38 -10.04
CA GLY A 52 3.12 -6.62 -11.19
C GLY A 52 2.75 -5.14 -11.19
N ILE A 53 2.30 -4.58 -10.06
CA ILE A 53 2.17 -3.13 -9.94
C ILE A 53 3.56 -2.54 -9.70
N PRO A 54 4.11 -1.73 -10.63
CA PRO A 54 5.40 -1.13 -10.44
C PRO A 54 5.34 -0.09 -9.32
N ALA A 55 6.25 -0.20 -8.36
CA ALA A 55 6.52 0.83 -7.37
C ALA A 55 8.02 1.08 -7.27
N TRP A 56 8.37 2.29 -6.84
CA TRP A 56 9.72 2.70 -6.51
C TRP A 56 10.04 2.18 -5.10
N VAL A 57 11.11 1.41 -4.97
CA VAL A 57 11.62 0.89 -3.68
C VAL A 57 12.66 1.86 -3.13
#